data_AF-A0A4V1LQ87-F1
#
_entry.id   AF-A0A4V1LQ87-F1
#
_cell.length_a   1.000
_cell.length_b   1.000
_cell.length_c   1.000
_cell.angle_alpha   90.00
_cell.angle_beta   90.00
_cell.angle_gamma   90.00
#
_symmetry.space_group_name_H-M   'P 1'
#
loop_
_entity.id
_entity.type
_entity.pdbx_description
1 polymer ?
#
loop_
_entity_poly.entity_id
_entity_poly.type
_entity_poly.pdbx_seq_one_letter_code
_entity_poly.pdbx_strand_id
1 'polypeptide(L)'
;DQYGIRFKGHPNLKRVLNHHQFVGHPLRKDYEITKGQICTETEDLMDEMLPLLKRKGYSEADMEDLMMLNVGPSHPASHGTIRNFVAMEGETIGACVTEIGYLHRGFEKSCETHNYSQIIPYTDRLNYCSAILNNIGYSKAVEDMLGIDITARAKMIRVIIGELSRITDHIVCNAANMVDLGGLTNFWYIFAPRDKAYDILSKLTGARLTNSYTRIGGLEFDLYDGFAEDL
;
A
#
# COMPACT_ATOMS: atom_id res chain seq x y z
N ASP A 1 10.42 9.55 13.97
CA ASP A 1 9.01 9.35 13.60
C ASP A 1 8.54 10.53 12.73
N GLN A 2 7.30 10.52 12.25
CA GLN A 2 6.77 11.57 11.37
C GLN A 2 6.22 12.80 12.10
N TYR A 3 5.94 12.69 13.41
CA TYR A 3 5.31 13.73 14.25
C TYR A 3 6.22 14.28 15.37
N GLY A 4 7.44 13.76 15.55
CA GLY A 4 8.36 14.15 16.61
C GLY A 4 8.10 13.52 17.98
N ILE A 5 7.33 12.44 18.02
CA ILE A 5 7.07 11.59 19.19
C ILE A 5 8.30 10.72 19.44
N ARG A 6 8.85 10.81 20.66
CA ARG A 6 9.94 9.95 21.14
C ARG A 6 9.37 8.89 22.09
N PHE A 7 9.38 7.64 21.65
CA PHE A 7 8.99 6.52 22.50
C PHE A 7 10.11 6.21 23.51
N LYS A 8 9.75 6.07 24.79
CA LYS A 8 10.69 5.67 25.85
C LYS A 8 10.79 4.14 25.89
N GLY A 9 11.99 3.61 26.06
CA GLY A 9 12.23 2.17 26.25
C GLY A 9 12.22 1.31 24.98
N HIS A 10 12.14 1.92 23.79
CA HIS A 10 12.28 1.16 22.55
C HIS A 10 13.76 0.91 22.23
N PRO A 11 14.17 -0.34 21.92
CA PRO A 11 15.58 -0.69 21.74
C PRO A 11 16.21 -0.14 20.47
N ASN A 12 15.41 0.14 19.42
CA ASN A 12 15.88 0.76 18.19
C ASN A 12 14.91 1.87 17.73
N LEU A 13 15.23 3.13 18.00
CA LEU A 13 14.40 4.28 17.58
C LEU A 13 14.82 4.77 16.19
N LYS A 14 14.30 4.10 15.17
CA LYS A 14 14.56 4.44 13.77
C LYS A 14 13.34 5.01 13.05
N ARG A 15 13.59 5.74 11.97
CA ARG A 15 12.54 6.24 11.07
C ARG A 15 12.21 5.13 10.06
N VAL A 16 10.96 4.67 10.07
CA VAL A 16 10.52 3.56 9.20
C VAL A 16 10.19 4.03 7.78
N LEU A 17 9.54 5.19 7.64
CA LEU A 17 9.03 5.70 6.35
C LEU A 17 9.86 6.85 5.75
N ASN A 18 10.74 7.44 6.55
CA ASN A 18 11.60 8.53 6.13
C ASN A 18 13.04 8.04 6.10
N HIS A 19 13.79 8.50 5.11
CA HIS A 19 15.23 8.26 5.01
C HIS A 19 15.97 8.65 6.31
N HIS A 20 17.01 7.92 6.70
CA HIS A 20 17.76 8.19 7.95
C HIS A 20 18.38 9.59 7.99
N GLN A 21 18.85 10.12 6.85
CA GLN A 21 19.37 11.49 6.74
C GLN A 21 18.29 12.58 6.78
N PHE A 22 17.00 12.23 6.68
CA PHE A 22 15.93 13.22 6.65
C PHE A 22 15.80 13.93 8.00
N VAL A 23 15.99 15.25 8.01
CA VAL A 23 15.89 16.09 9.21
C VAL A 23 14.50 16.69 9.33
N GLY A 24 13.91 16.63 10.53
CA GLY A 24 12.57 17.17 10.80
C GLY A 24 11.45 16.13 10.78
N HIS A 25 10.21 16.60 10.76
CA HIS A 25 9.00 15.78 10.97
C HIS A 25 7.92 16.18 9.96
N PRO A 26 7.75 15.45 8.84
CA PRO A 26 6.97 15.93 7.69
C PRO A 26 5.48 16.12 7.98
N LEU A 27 4.93 15.41 8.98
CA LEU A 27 3.52 15.52 9.33
C LEU A 27 3.23 16.63 10.36
N ARG A 28 4.26 17.24 10.95
CA ARG A 28 4.08 18.39 11.83
C ARG A 28 3.54 19.62 11.09
N LYS A 29 2.76 20.46 11.78
CA LYS A 29 2.18 21.68 11.20
C LYS A 29 3.23 22.77 10.97
N ASP A 30 4.28 22.79 11.78
CA ASP A 30 5.42 23.71 11.71
C ASP A 30 6.48 23.32 10.66
N TYR A 31 6.35 22.16 10.02
CA TYR A 31 7.33 21.70 9.04
C TYR A 31 7.05 22.28 7.64
N GLU A 32 8.03 22.97 7.06
CA GLU A 32 7.95 23.53 5.71
C GLU A 32 8.07 22.43 4.63
N ILE A 33 6.97 22.15 3.93
CA ILE A 33 6.89 21.06 2.94
C ILE A 33 7.70 21.36 1.66
N THR A 34 7.89 22.64 1.33
CA THR A 34 8.58 23.08 0.11
C THR A 34 10.11 22.96 0.19
N LYS A 35 10.66 22.75 1.39
CA LYS A 35 12.09 22.60 1.60
C LYS A 35 12.50 21.15 1.29
N GLY A 36 12.85 20.91 0.03
CA GLY A 36 13.44 19.64 -0.40
C GLY A 36 14.74 19.37 0.35
N GLN A 37 14.99 18.10 0.69
CA GLN A 37 16.24 17.64 1.29
C GLN A 37 16.83 16.57 0.40
N ILE A 38 18.10 16.73 0.04
CA ILE A 38 18.83 15.72 -0.72
C ILE A 38 19.42 14.74 0.28
N CYS A 39 19.02 13.48 0.16
CA CYS A 39 19.63 12.37 0.88
C CYS A 39 20.55 11.64 -0.10
N THR A 40 21.81 11.43 0.28
CA THR A 40 22.87 10.90 -0.59
C THR A 40 23.44 9.58 -0.13
N GLU A 41 23.34 9.25 1.16
CA GLU A 41 23.93 8.03 1.72
C GLU A 41 22.95 6.87 1.66
N THR A 42 23.46 5.69 1.33
CA THR A 42 22.66 4.46 1.35
C THR A 42 22.71 3.86 2.74
N GLU A 43 21.56 3.40 3.22
CA GLU A 43 21.47 2.70 4.51
C GLU A 43 21.92 1.24 4.37
N ASP A 44 22.81 0.79 5.26
CA ASP A 44 23.35 -0.58 5.23
C ASP A 44 22.48 -1.60 5.98
N LEU A 45 21.52 -1.14 6.80
CA LEU A 45 20.56 -1.94 7.58
C LEU A 45 21.22 -2.88 8.62
N MET A 46 22.51 -2.69 8.90
CA MET A 46 23.26 -3.52 9.84
C MET A 46 22.85 -3.28 11.30
N ASP A 47 22.33 -2.09 11.58
CA ASP A 47 21.77 -1.69 12.87
C ASP A 47 20.60 -2.58 13.31
N GLU A 48 19.80 -3.07 12.36
CA GLU A 48 18.70 -3.99 12.59
C GLU A 48 19.14 -5.45 12.46
N MET A 49 20.03 -5.74 11.51
CA MET A 49 20.47 -7.10 11.22
C MET A 49 21.26 -7.71 12.39
N LEU A 50 22.21 -6.99 12.98
CA LEU A 50 23.08 -7.51 14.03
C LEU A 50 22.30 -7.89 15.32
N PRO A 51 21.39 -7.06 15.86
CA PRO A 51 20.52 -7.46 16.97
C PRO A 51 19.60 -8.65 16.65
N LEU A 52 19.12 -8.78 15.41
CA LEU A 52 18.30 -9.91 14.99
C LEU A 52 19.11 -11.22 14.97
N LEU A 53 20.32 -11.19 14.42
CA LEU A 53 21.23 -12.33 14.42
C LEU A 53 21.63 -12.74 15.85
N LYS A 54 21.99 -11.77 16.70
CA LYS A 54 22.29 -12.04 18.13
C LYS A 54 21.11 -12.66 18.86
N ARG A 55 19.88 -12.19 18.59
CA ARG A 55 18.65 -12.76 19.18
C ARG A 55 18.40 -14.21 18.72
N LYS A 56 18.78 -14.53 17.50
CA LYS A 56 18.69 -15.89 16.95
C LYS A 56 19.81 -16.83 17.41
N GLY A 57 20.78 -16.32 18.18
CA GLY A 57 21.82 -17.13 18.80
C GLY A 57 23.08 -17.31 17.95
N TYR A 58 23.25 -16.54 16.88
CA TYR A 58 24.48 -16.56 16.08
C TYR A 58 25.64 -15.95 16.87
N SER A 59 26.80 -16.63 16.89
CA SER A 59 28.04 -16.11 17.45
C SER A 59 28.73 -15.16 16.46
N GLU A 60 29.72 -14.38 16.90
CA GLU A 60 30.45 -13.47 16.00
C GLU A 60 31.19 -14.21 14.89
N ALA A 61 31.68 -15.43 15.15
CA ALA A 61 32.30 -16.28 14.14
C ALA A 61 31.27 -16.75 13.10
N ASP A 62 30.08 -17.17 13.54
CA ASP A 62 29.02 -17.61 12.61
C ASP A 62 28.53 -16.46 11.71
N MET A 63 28.60 -15.21 12.19
CA MET A 63 28.22 -14.04 11.40
C MET A 63 29.17 -13.72 10.25
N GLU A 64 30.46 -14.07 10.37
CA GLU A 64 31.44 -13.88 9.29
C GLU A 64 31.21 -14.86 8.14
N ASP A 65 30.65 -16.03 8.41
CA ASP A 65 30.35 -17.06 7.42
C ASP A 65 29.00 -16.84 6.68
N LEU A 66 28.16 -15.90 7.15
CA LEU A 66 26.86 -15.60 6.53
C LEU A 66 27.02 -14.80 5.24
N MET A 67 26.29 -15.22 4.21
CA MET A 67 26.17 -14.47 2.96
C MET A 67 25.11 -13.37 3.11
N MET A 68 25.54 -12.11 3.00
CA MET A 68 24.63 -10.96 2.99
C MET A 68 24.18 -10.66 1.56
N LEU A 69 22.86 -10.73 1.31
CA LEU A 69 22.25 -10.49 0.01
C LEU A 69 21.22 -9.36 0.09
N ASN A 70 21.33 -8.41 -0.83
CA ASN A 70 20.34 -7.34 -0.99
C ASN A 70 19.39 -7.66 -2.15
N VAL A 71 18.11 -7.86 -1.85
CA VAL A 71 17.06 -8.14 -2.82
C VAL A 71 16.14 -6.93 -2.94
N GLY A 72 16.20 -6.24 -4.08
CA GLY A 72 15.48 -5.00 -4.34
C GLY A 72 16.39 -3.76 -4.37
N PRO A 73 15.84 -2.54 -4.42
CA PRO A 73 14.41 -2.18 -4.39
C PRO A 73 13.67 -2.45 -5.71
N SER A 74 14.41 -2.68 -6.80
CA SER A 74 13.88 -2.99 -8.12
C SER A 74 14.19 -4.44 -8.48
N HIS A 75 13.27 -5.34 -8.13
CA HIS A 75 13.31 -6.75 -8.49
C HIS A 75 11.91 -7.23 -8.89
N PRO A 76 11.75 -8.11 -9.91
CA PRO A 76 10.43 -8.57 -10.35
C PRO A 76 9.55 -9.14 -9.24
N ALA A 77 10.16 -9.89 -8.31
CA ALA A 77 9.47 -10.49 -7.16
C ALA A 77 9.07 -9.50 -6.06
N SER A 78 9.41 -8.21 -6.17
CA SER A 78 9.11 -7.21 -5.14
C SER A 78 7.73 -6.55 -5.29
N HIS A 79 6.93 -6.94 -6.31
CA HIS A 79 5.56 -6.48 -6.63
C HIS A 79 5.20 -5.08 -6.07
N GLY A 80 6.07 -4.10 -6.36
CA GLY A 80 6.18 -2.86 -5.60
C GLY A 80 7.66 -2.50 -5.39
N THR A 81 7.91 -1.52 -4.52
CA THR A 81 9.26 -1.05 -4.19
C THR A 81 9.57 -1.37 -2.74
N ILE A 82 10.24 -2.50 -2.54
CA ILE A 82 10.66 -3.01 -1.24
C ILE A 82 12.09 -3.52 -1.37
N ARG A 83 12.92 -3.22 -0.37
CA ARG A 83 14.28 -3.73 -0.28
C ARG A 83 14.36 -4.71 0.91
N ASN A 84 14.68 -5.95 0.62
CA ASN A 84 14.91 -7.00 1.61
C ASN A 84 16.42 -7.25 1.71
N PHE A 85 17.00 -6.95 2.87
CA PHE A 85 18.38 -7.28 3.18
C PHE A 85 18.41 -8.58 3.98
N VAL A 86 19.00 -9.62 3.40
CA VAL A 86 18.90 -11.01 3.86
C VAL A 86 20.27 -11.54 4.24
N ALA A 87 20.37 -12.14 5.42
CA ALA A 87 21.51 -12.93 5.84
C ALA A 87 21.21 -14.42 5.61
N MET A 88 21.99 -15.06 4.77
CA MET A 88 21.77 -16.44 4.31
C MET A 88 22.89 -17.37 4.75
N GLU A 89 22.50 -18.59 5.14
CA GLU A 89 23.39 -19.72 5.41
C GLU A 89 23.15 -20.77 4.31
N GLY A 90 23.93 -20.69 3.24
CA GLY A 90 23.66 -21.47 2.02
C GLY A 90 22.28 -21.14 1.44
N GLU A 91 21.36 -22.09 1.51
CA GLU A 91 19.97 -21.95 1.03
C GLU A 91 18.99 -21.48 2.12
N THR A 92 19.40 -21.47 3.39
CA THR A 92 18.53 -21.13 4.52
C THR A 92 18.62 -19.64 4.86
N ILE A 93 17.46 -18.99 5.05
CA ILE A 93 17.41 -17.60 5.50
C ILE A 93 17.60 -17.55 7.02
N GLY A 94 18.77 -17.07 7.45
CA GLY A 94 19.08 -16.85 8.86
C GLY A 94 18.34 -15.65 9.42
N ALA A 95 18.43 -14.49 8.77
CA ALA A 95 17.70 -13.28 9.14
C ALA A 95 17.35 -12.41 7.93
N CYS A 96 16.32 -11.58 8.04
CA CYS A 96 15.90 -10.65 7.00
C CYS A 96 15.44 -9.35 7.64
N VAL A 97 15.93 -8.23 7.11
CA VAL A 97 15.51 -6.87 7.43
C VAL A 97 14.89 -6.27 6.18
N THR A 98 13.66 -5.78 6.31
CA THR A 98 12.91 -5.20 5.20
C THR A 98 12.82 -3.69 5.35
N GLU A 99 13.38 -2.97 4.38
CA GLU A 99 13.25 -1.53 4.25
C GLU A 99 12.03 -1.20 3.38
N ILE A 100 11.12 -0.40 3.95
CA ILE A 100 9.89 0.07 3.29
C ILE A 100 9.91 1.61 3.18
N GLY A 101 8.95 2.17 2.45
CA GLY A 101 8.79 3.63 2.35
C GLY A 101 9.24 4.25 1.03
N TYR A 102 9.77 3.46 0.10
CA TYR A 102 10.10 3.91 -1.27
C TYR A 102 8.89 4.48 -2.03
N LEU A 103 7.67 4.07 -1.68
CA LEU A 103 6.42 4.60 -2.24
C LEU A 103 5.70 5.59 -1.29
N HIS A 104 6.35 6.03 -0.22
CA HIS A 104 5.76 7.00 0.70
C HIS A 104 5.69 8.37 0.03
N ARG A 105 4.46 8.83 -0.26
CA ARG A 105 4.18 10.09 -0.97
C ARG A 105 3.68 11.21 -0.06
N GLY A 106 3.62 10.99 1.25
CA GLY A 106 3.08 11.96 2.20
C GLY A 106 1.60 12.27 2.00
N PHE A 107 0.79 11.28 1.59
CA PHE A 107 -0.63 11.48 1.29
C PHE A 107 -1.41 12.16 2.41
N GLU A 108 -1.19 11.74 3.65
CA GLU A 108 -1.83 12.31 4.82
C GLU A 108 -1.57 13.82 4.94
N LYS A 109 -0.33 14.25 4.66
CA LYS A 109 0.04 15.67 4.68
C LYS A 109 -0.67 16.46 3.59
N SER A 110 -0.72 15.90 2.38
CA SER A 110 -1.43 16.53 1.26
C SER A 110 -2.93 16.66 1.54
N CYS A 111 -3.53 15.69 2.23
CA CYS A 111 -4.95 15.74 2.59
C CYS A 111 -5.29 16.89 3.55
N GLU A 112 -4.33 17.42 4.32
CA GLU A 112 -4.59 18.52 5.27
C GLU A 112 -5.00 19.83 4.60
N THR A 113 -4.63 20.05 3.34
CA THR A 113 -4.94 21.27 2.59
C THR A 113 -6.18 21.15 1.72
N HIS A 114 -6.74 19.94 1.59
CA HIS A 114 -7.84 19.64 0.68
C HIS A 114 -9.14 19.45 1.44
N ASN A 115 -10.27 19.77 0.79
CA ASN A 115 -11.58 19.52 1.34
C ASN A 115 -11.90 18.01 1.35
N TYR A 116 -12.83 17.57 2.21
CA TYR A 116 -13.20 16.15 2.33
C TYR A 116 -13.52 15.47 0.99
N SER A 117 -14.23 16.15 0.08
CA SER A 117 -14.58 15.61 -1.24
C SER A 117 -13.38 15.52 -2.20
N GLN A 118 -12.40 16.42 -2.06
CA GLN A 118 -11.18 16.43 -2.88
C GLN A 118 -10.18 15.35 -2.45
N ILE A 119 -10.36 14.75 -1.27
CA ILE A 119 -9.51 13.67 -0.75
C ILE A 119 -9.86 12.32 -1.40
N ILE A 120 -11.07 12.14 -1.94
CA ILE A 120 -11.53 10.86 -2.51
C ILE A 120 -10.57 10.31 -3.59
N PRO A 121 -10.07 11.10 -4.55
CA PRO A 121 -9.09 10.60 -5.53
C PRO A 121 -7.73 10.20 -4.93
N TYR A 122 -7.42 10.62 -3.70
CA TYR A 122 -6.22 10.15 -2.99
C TYR A 122 -6.46 8.76 -2.38
N THR A 123 -7.67 8.48 -1.88
CA THR A 123 -8.01 7.18 -1.30
C THR A 123 -8.04 6.07 -2.35
N ASP A 124 -8.40 6.39 -3.59
CA ASP A 124 -8.29 5.49 -4.75
C ASP A 124 -6.86 4.95 -4.98
N ARG A 125 -5.84 5.70 -4.55
CA ARG A 125 -4.42 5.42 -4.83
C ARG A 125 -3.67 4.80 -3.65
N LEU A 126 -4.39 4.42 -2.59
CA LEU A 126 -3.83 3.68 -1.45
C LEU A 126 -3.64 2.21 -1.82
N ASN A 127 -4.73 1.47 -1.99
CA ASN A 127 -4.74 0.19 -2.71
C ASN A 127 -5.31 0.41 -4.12
N TYR A 128 -4.43 0.37 -5.13
CA TYR A 128 -4.80 0.60 -6.53
C TYR A 128 -5.52 -0.59 -7.19
N CYS A 129 -5.52 -1.77 -6.57
CA CYS A 129 -6.31 -2.92 -7.04
C CYS A 129 -7.75 -2.88 -6.56
N SER A 130 -8.01 -2.25 -5.40
CA SER A 130 -9.32 -2.14 -4.78
C SER A 130 -9.72 -0.69 -4.46
N ALA A 131 -9.57 0.21 -5.44
CA ALA A 131 -9.77 1.65 -5.26
C ALA A 131 -11.13 2.01 -4.63
N ILE A 132 -12.20 1.36 -5.06
CA ILE A 132 -13.57 1.64 -4.60
C ILE A 132 -13.76 1.28 -3.13
N LEU A 133 -13.15 0.18 -2.64
CA LEU A 133 -13.22 -0.20 -1.23
C LEU A 133 -12.57 0.84 -0.34
N ASN A 134 -11.45 1.45 -0.77
CA ASN A 134 -10.81 2.53 -0.03
C ASN A 134 -11.73 3.76 0.05
N ASN A 135 -12.39 4.11 -1.05
CA ASN A 135 -13.34 5.22 -1.08
C ASN A 135 -14.56 4.97 -0.19
N ILE A 136 -15.06 3.73 -0.14
CA ILE A 136 -16.16 3.34 0.75
C ILE A 136 -15.70 3.48 2.21
N GLY A 137 -14.50 3.00 2.54
CA GLY A 137 -13.95 3.11 3.89
C GLY A 137 -13.82 4.57 4.35
N TYR A 138 -13.27 5.43 3.49
CA TYR A 138 -13.14 6.86 3.77
C TYR A 138 -14.49 7.58 3.84
N SER A 139 -15.38 7.38 2.86
CA SER A 139 -16.69 8.03 2.82
C SER A 139 -17.54 7.64 4.03
N LYS A 140 -17.51 6.35 4.41
CA LYS A 140 -18.20 5.86 5.60
C LYS A 140 -17.67 6.53 6.87
N ALA A 141 -16.35 6.66 7.03
CA ALA A 141 -15.78 7.33 8.19
C ALA A 141 -16.21 8.79 8.31
N VAL A 142 -16.33 9.51 7.18
CA VAL A 142 -16.82 10.89 7.16
C VAL A 142 -18.33 10.97 7.39
N GLU A 143 -19.11 10.04 6.82
CA GLU A 143 -20.56 9.91 7.05
C GLU A 143 -20.88 9.65 8.52
N ASP A 144 -20.16 8.72 9.15
CA ASP A 144 -20.29 8.39 10.57
C ASP A 144 -19.95 9.60 11.46
N MET A 145 -18.92 10.38 11.10
CA MET A 145 -18.53 11.61 11.81
C MET A 145 -19.61 12.71 11.71
N LEU A 146 -20.32 12.78 10.57
CA LEU A 146 -21.38 13.76 10.33
C LEU A 146 -22.77 13.28 10.76
N GLY A 147 -22.91 12.02 11.17
CA GLY A 147 -24.19 11.41 11.53
C GLY A 147 -25.14 11.24 10.34
N ILE A 148 -24.62 11.07 9.12
CA ILE A 148 -25.41 10.93 7.89
C ILE A 148 -25.65 9.45 7.61
N ASP A 149 -26.92 9.03 7.49
CA ASP A 149 -27.25 7.70 6.99
C ASP A 149 -27.59 7.74 5.49
N ILE A 150 -26.95 6.86 4.71
CA ILE A 150 -27.18 6.76 3.27
C ILE A 150 -28.39 5.88 2.95
N THR A 151 -28.99 6.10 1.77
CA THR A 151 -30.17 5.32 1.33
C THR A 151 -29.86 3.83 1.22
N ALA A 152 -30.88 2.97 1.44
CA ALA A 152 -30.72 1.52 1.33
C ALA A 152 -30.21 1.07 -0.05
N ARG A 153 -30.62 1.78 -1.12
CA ARG A 153 -30.12 1.54 -2.48
C ARG A 153 -28.61 1.81 -2.59
N ALA A 154 -28.15 2.95 -2.08
CA ALA A 154 -26.72 3.28 -2.09
C ALA A 154 -25.88 2.27 -1.28
N LYS A 155 -26.40 1.80 -0.14
CA LYS A 155 -25.76 0.72 0.65
C LYS A 155 -25.60 -0.55 -0.17
N MET A 156 -26.66 -0.99 -0.85
CA MET A 156 -26.63 -2.20 -1.67
C MET A 156 -25.64 -2.10 -2.83
N ILE A 157 -25.65 -0.96 -3.54
CA ILE A 157 -24.72 -0.74 -4.66
C ILE A 157 -23.26 -0.75 -4.18
N ARG A 158 -22.97 -0.10 -3.04
CA ARG A 158 -21.63 -0.13 -2.42
C ARG A 158 -21.17 -1.55 -2.09
N VAL A 159 -22.08 -2.42 -1.62
CA VAL A 159 -21.77 -3.83 -1.34
C VAL A 159 -21.45 -4.57 -2.64
N ILE A 160 -22.31 -4.48 -3.67
CA ILE A 160 -22.12 -5.18 -4.94
C ILE A 160 -20.77 -4.80 -5.58
N ILE A 161 -20.49 -3.51 -5.70
CA ILE A 161 -19.25 -3.03 -6.33
C ILE A 161 -18.03 -3.28 -5.43
N GLY A 162 -18.23 -3.22 -4.11
CA GLY A 162 -17.20 -3.56 -3.13
C GLY A 162 -16.76 -5.02 -3.26
N GLU A 163 -17.70 -5.95 -3.39
CA GLU A 163 -17.41 -7.37 -3.60
C GLU A 163 -16.78 -7.64 -4.98
N LEU A 164 -17.22 -6.95 -6.04
CA LEU A 164 -16.57 -7.02 -7.34
C LEU A 164 -15.09 -6.54 -7.28
N SER A 165 -14.85 -5.46 -6.54
CA SER A 165 -13.49 -4.94 -6.30
C SER A 165 -12.66 -5.92 -5.46
N ARG A 166 -13.25 -6.58 -4.45
CA ARG A 166 -12.60 -7.61 -3.64
C ARG A 166 -12.18 -8.82 -4.47
N ILE A 167 -13.08 -9.33 -5.32
CA ILE A 167 -12.78 -10.45 -6.23
C ILE A 167 -11.63 -10.07 -7.16
N THR A 168 -11.65 -8.86 -7.71
CA THR A 168 -10.59 -8.38 -8.60
C THR A 168 -9.24 -8.26 -7.88
N ASP A 169 -9.23 -7.79 -6.64
CA ASP A 169 -8.01 -7.69 -5.81
C ASP A 169 -7.42 -9.07 -5.52
N HIS A 170 -8.25 -10.04 -5.15
CA HIS A 170 -7.82 -11.43 -4.94
C HIS A 170 -7.29 -12.09 -6.23
N ILE A 171 -7.91 -11.81 -7.37
CA ILE A 171 -7.42 -12.26 -8.68
C ILE A 171 -6.01 -11.75 -8.93
N VAL A 172 -5.74 -10.45 -8.69
CA VAL A 172 -4.40 -9.88 -8.88
C VAL A 172 -3.41 -10.52 -7.92
N CYS A 173 -3.76 -10.65 -6.64
CA CYS A 173 -2.89 -11.26 -5.63
C CYS A 173 -2.52 -12.70 -6.00
N ASN A 174 -3.50 -13.52 -6.37
CA ASN A 174 -3.26 -14.91 -6.77
C ASN A 174 -2.43 -14.99 -8.06
N ALA A 175 -2.75 -14.18 -9.06
CA ALA A 175 -2.03 -14.19 -10.33
C ALA A 175 -0.57 -13.73 -10.16
N ALA A 176 -0.32 -12.69 -9.35
CA ALA A 176 1.02 -12.22 -9.01
C ALA A 176 1.84 -13.33 -8.32
N ASN A 177 1.28 -13.96 -7.28
CA ASN A 177 1.91 -15.09 -6.59
C ASN A 177 2.24 -16.25 -7.54
N MET A 178 1.38 -16.54 -8.52
CA MET A 178 1.66 -17.59 -9.49
C MET A 178 2.82 -17.25 -10.40
N VAL A 179 2.96 -15.99 -10.83
CA VAL A 179 4.10 -15.54 -11.64
C VAL A 179 5.40 -15.67 -10.86
N ASP A 180 5.40 -15.28 -9.59
CA ASP A 180 6.57 -15.40 -8.71
C ASP A 180 7.02 -16.86 -8.51
N LEU A 181 6.06 -17.79 -8.52
CA LEU A 181 6.34 -19.24 -8.49
C LEU A 181 6.70 -19.83 -9.86
N GLY A 182 6.69 -19.03 -10.93
CA GLY A 182 7.01 -19.44 -12.31
C GLY A 182 5.82 -19.84 -13.19
N GLY A 183 4.59 -19.77 -12.68
CA GLY A 183 3.35 -20.16 -13.35
C GLY A 183 2.76 -19.11 -14.30
N LEU A 184 3.50 -18.72 -15.34
CA LEU A 184 3.11 -17.65 -16.28
C LEU A 184 1.79 -17.89 -17.02
N THR A 185 1.48 -19.13 -17.40
CA THR A 185 0.26 -19.43 -18.15
C THR A 185 -1.00 -19.12 -17.34
N ASN A 186 -1.00 -19.42 -16.05
CA ASN A 186 -2.16 -19.22 -15.17
C ASN A 186 -2.44 -17.74 -14.94
N PHE A 187 -1.40 -16.90 -14.90
CA PHE A 187 -1.54 -15.45 -14.83
C PHE A 187 -2.45 -14.92 -15.96
N TRP A 188 -2.21 -15.33 -17.20
CA TRP A 188 -3.01 -14.89 -18.35
C TRP A 188 -4.48 -15.33 -18.26
N TYR A 189 -4.73 -16.55 -17.79
CA TYR A 189 -6.09 -17.06 -17.63
C TYR A 189 -6.88 -16.32 -16.55
N ILE A 190 -6.25 -15.94 -15.44
CA ILE A 190 -6.93 -15.25 -14.33
C ILE A 190 -7.00 -13.73 -14.60
N PHE A 191 -6.11 -13.16 -15.42
CA PHE A 191 -6.23 -11.75 -15.83
C PHE A 191 -7.38 -11.47 -16.79
N ALA A 192 -7.80 -12.44 -17.61
CA ALA A 192 -8.95 -12.29 -18.50
C ALA A 192 -10.28 -11.97 -17.78
N PRO A 193 -10.72 -12.69 -16.73
CA PRO A 193 -11.91 -12.31 -15.96
C PRO A 193 -11.74 -10.99 -15.21
N ARG A 194 -10.52 -10.64 -14.75
CA ARG A 194 -10.25 -9.30 -14.20
C ARG A 194 -10.50 -8.20 -15.23
N ASP A 195 -10.09 -8.42 -16.48
CA ASP A 195 -10.28 -7.41 -17.53
C ASP A 195 -11.78 -7.16 -17.80
N LYS A 196 -12.59 -8.23 -17.82
CA LYS A 196 -14.05 -8.13 -17.90
C LYS A 196 -14.65 -7.34 -16.73
N ALA A 197 -14.18 -7.60 -15.50
CA ALA A 197 -14.61 -6.82 -14.33
C ALA A 197 -14.23 -5.33 -14.47
N TYR A 198 -13.07 -5.03 -15.05
CA TYR A 198 -12.63 -3.66 -15.32
C TYR A 198 -13.45 -2.97 -16.41
N ASP A 199 -13.94 -3.69 -17.41
CA ASP A 199 -14.86 -3.12 -18.39
C ASP A 199 -16.18 -2.68 -17.75
N ILE A 200 -16.72 -3.46 -16.80
CA ILE A 200 -17.91 -3.08 -16.02
C ILE A 200 -17.62 -1.81 -15.19
N LEU A 201 -16.49 -1.78 -14.48
CA LEU A 201 -16.09 -0.62 -13.67
C LEU A 201 -15.82 0.62 -14.54
N SER A 202 -15.26 0.43 -15.73
CA SER A 202 -15.00 1.51 -16.69
C SER A 202 -16.29 2.06 -17.30
N LYS A 203 -17.27 1.22 -17.60
CA LYS A 203 -18.62 1.67 -18.02
C LYS A 203 -19.30 2.46 -16.91
N LEU A 204 -19.16 2.02 -15.66
CA LEU A 204 -19.81 2.66 -14.51
C LEU A 204 -19.17 4.01 -14.13
N THR A 205 -17.84 4.09 -14.15
CA THR A 205 -17.12 5.23 -13.55
C THR A 205 -16.40 6.11 -14.58
N GLY A 206 -16.29 5.65 -15.83
CA GLY A 206 -15.50 6.30 -16.87
C GLY A 206 -13.99 6.10 -16.74
N ALA A 207 -13.51 5.46 -15.66
CA ALA A 207 -12.11 5.16 -15.42
C ALA A 207 -11.85 3.65 -15.32
N ARG A 208 -10.67 3.21 -15.75
CA ARG A 208 -10.33 1.77 -15.77
C ARG A 208 -9.74 1.25 -14.45
N LEU A 209 -9.01 2.09 -13.71
CA LEU A 209 -8.26 1.68 -12.52
C LEU A 209 -8.61 2.56 -11.30
N THR A 210 -8.38 3.86 -11.40
CA THR A 210 -8.65 4.82 -10.32
C THR A 210 -10.11 5.27 -10.39
N ASN A 211 -10.97 4.52 -9.68
CA ASN A 211 -12.41 4.61 -9.83
C ASN A 211 -13.04 5.44 -8.71
N SER A 212 -13.14 6.75 -8.91
CA SER A 212 -13.73 7.69 -7.95
C SER A 212 -15.27 7.72 -7.97
N TYR A 213 -15.92 6.59 -7.70
CA TYR A 213 -17.39 6.46 -7.79
C TYR A 213 -18.15 6.81 -6.50
N THR A 214 -17.56 6.45 -5.36
CA THR A 214 -18.19 6.68 -4.06
C THR A 214 -17.96 8.12 -3.62
N ARG A 215 -19.02 8.77 -3.15
CA ARG A 215 -18.99 10.14 -2.60
C ARG A 215 -19.51 10.14 -1.17
N ILE A 216 -19.13 11.15 -0.40
CA ILE A 216 -19.64 11.37 0.95
C ILE A 216 -21.15 11.66 0.84
N GLY A 217 -21.97 10.84 1.48
CA GLY A 217 -23.43 10.88 1.39
C GLY A 217 -24.02 9.90 0.37
N GLY A 218 -23.21 9.05 -0.28
CA GLY A 218 -23.72 7.99 -1.17
C GLY A 218 -22.81 7.70 -2.36
N LEU A 219 -23.32 7.94 -3.57
CA LEU A 219 -22.66 7.64 -4.84
C LEU A 219 -22.82 8.85 -5.77
N GLU A 220 -21.92 8.99 -6.75
CA GLU A 220 -21.99 10.11 -7.70
C GLU A 220 -23.15 9.96 -8.71
N PHE A 221 -23.32 8.75 -9.26
CA PHE A 221 -24.35 8.41 -10.23
C PHE A 221 -24.99 7.08 -9.85
N ASP A 222 -26.19 6.79 -10.37
CA ASP A 222 -26.78 5.45 -10.25
C ASP A 222 -26.09 4.46 -11.21
N LEU A 223 -26.44 3.17 -11.11
CA LEU A 223 -26.01 2.15 -12.06
C LEU A 223 -26.52 2.46 -13.48
N TYR A 224 -25.76 2.05 -14.49
CA TYR A 224 -26.17 2.19 -15.88
C TYR A 224 -27.23 1.15 -16.26
N ASP A 225 -28.02 1.46 -17.29
CA ASP A 225 -29.05 0.55 -17.81
C ASP A 225 -28.41 -0.74 -18.35
N GLY A 226 -28.81 -1.89 -17.82
CA GLY A 226 -28.23 -3.19 -18.17
C GLY A 226 -27.09 -3.68 -17.27
N PHE A 227 -26.73 -2.95 -16.20
CA PHE A 227 -25.71 -3.40 -15.24
C PHE A 227 -25.97 -4.81 -14.68
N ALA A 228 -27.23 -5.17 -14.43
CA ALA A 228 -27.59 -6.48 -13.90
C ALA A 228 -27.42 -7.64 -14.90
N GLU A 229 -27.40 -7.36 -16.20
CA GLU A 229 -27.16 -8.36 -17.24
C GLU A 229 -25.66 -8.53 -17.52
N ASP A 230 -24.90 -7.45 -17.35
CA ASP A 230 -23.44 -7.41 -17.54
C ASP A 230 -22.65 -8.01 -16.36
N LEU A 231 -23.23 -8.02 -15.15
CA LEU A 231 -22.62 -8.52 -13.89
C LEU A 231 -22.64 -10.06 -13.80
#